data_AF-A0A814NX19-F1
#
_entry.id   AF-A0A814NX19-F1
#
_cell.length_a   1.000
_cell.length_b   1.000
_cell.length_c   1.000
_cell.angle_alpha   90.00
_cell.angle_beta   90.00
_cell.angle_gamma   90.00
#
_symmetry.space_group_name_H-M   'P 1'
#
loop_
_entity.id
_entity.type
_entity.pdbx_description
1 polymer ?
#
loop_
_entity_poly.entity_id
_entity_poly.type
_entity_poly.pdbx_seq_one_letter_code
_entity_poly.pdbx_strand_id
1 'polypeptide(L)'
;MDASERRANVRVHVSKNVQQCNYPRGALIMVAGAGGGYTGPAAIYPDLAQEIIENPNIISVQMDYRFPGDLNPCIEDLIETIDILVSKYQIERVVLVGWSFGGAVVISAGAQHNLVKAIGKSKSSI
;
A
#
# COMPACT_ATOMS: atom_id res chain seq x y z
N MET A 1 11.62 -24.22 1.07
CA MET A 1 11.67 -22.75 1.18
C MET A 1 11.44 -22.43 2.63
N ASP A 2 12.43 -21.82 3.28
CA ASP A 2 12.27 -21.29 4.63
C ASP A 2 11.15 -20.24 4.61
N ALA A 3 10.24 -20.28 5.59
CA ALA A 3 9.16 -19.30 5.67
C ALA A 3 9.72 -17.87 5.77
N SER A 4 10.94 -17.71 6.29
CA SER A 4 11.63 -16.42 6.46
C SER A 4 11.92 -15.68 5.13
N GLU A 5 12.02 -16.39 3.99
CA GLU A 5 12.39 -15.79 2.69
C GLU A 5 11.19 -15.34 1.84
N ARG A 6 9.96 -15.63 2.27
CA ARG A 6 8.78 -15.18 1.54
C ARG A 6 8.80 -13.63 1.52
N ARG A 7 8.18 -13.00 0.50
CA ARG A 7 7.92 -11.56 0.46
C ARG A 7 6.42 -11.30 0.33
N ALA A 8 5.97 -10.12 0.75
CA ALA A 8 4.63 -9.66 0.43
C ALA A 8 4.44 -9.56 -1.09
N ASN A 9 3.22 -9.79 -1.54
CA ASN A 9 2.88 -9.64 -2.95
C ASN A 9 2.34 -8.22 -3.19
N VAL A 10 2.89 -7.53 -4.18
CA VAL A 10 2.57 -6.13 -4.44
C VAL A 10 2.07 -5.98 -5.87
N ARG A 11 0.90 -5.36 -6.04
CA ARG A 11 0.37 -4.92 -7.34
C ARG A 11 0.53 -3.42 -7.46
N VAL A 12 1.39 -3.00 -8.38
CA VAL A 12 1.64 -1.58 -8.65
C VAL A 12 0.88 -1.18 -9.91
N HIS A 13 0.11 -0.10 -9.78
CA HIS A 13 -0.64 0.54 -10.85
C HIS A 13 -0.01 1.90 -11.13
N VAL A 14 0.34 2.12 -12.39
CA VAL A 14 0.91 3.38 -12.87
C VAL A 14 0.07 3.88 -14.05
N SER A 15 -0.06 5.20 -14.16
CA SER A 15 -0.77 5.80 -15.30
C SER A 15 -0.06 5.45 -16.62
N LYS A 16 -0.83 5.22 -17.69
CA LYS A 16 -0.25 5.11 -19.03
C LYS A 16 0.31 6.45 -19.52
N ASN A 17 -0.12 7.56 -18.91
CA ASN A 17 0.28 8.92 -19.27
C ASN A 17 1.49 9.44 -18.46
N VAL A 18 2.25 8.56 -17.79
CA VAL A 18 3.44 8.93 -17.02
C VAL A 18 4.50 9.66 -17.87
N GLN A 19 4.50 9.51 -19.20
CA GLN A 19 5.43 10.20 -20.10
C GLN A 19 5.38 11.74 -20.01
N GLN A 20 4.31 12.34 -19.49
CA GLN A 20 4.23 13.80 -19.26
C GLN A 20 4.85 14.25 -17.93
N CYS A 21 5.19 13.32 -17.02
CA CYS A 21 5.76 13.62 -15.71
C CYS A 21 7.14 12.97 -15.60
N ASN A 22 8.18 13.72 -15.18
CA ASN A 22 9.53 13.15 -15.08
C ASN A 22 9.56 11.86 -14.25
N TYR A 23 8.83 11.78 -13.12
CA TYR A 23 8.48 10.57 -12.36
C TYR A 23 7.25 10.85 -11.47
N PRO A 24 6.42 9.84 -11.10
CA PRO A 24 5.38 10.04 -10.10
C PRO A 24 6.01 10.44 -8.77
N ARG A 25 5.40 11.42 -8.09
CA ARG A 25 5.96 12.01 -6.87
C ARG A 25 5.32 11.46 -5.60
N GLY A 26 4.19 10.76 -5.73
CA GLY A 26 3.45 10.19 -4.62
C GLY A 26 2.93 8.77 -4.87
N ALA A 27 2.65 8.06 -3.78
CA ALA A 27 2.03 6.75 -3.81
C ALA A 27 0.84 6.64 -2.85
N LEU A 28 -0.20 5.93 -3.27
CA LEU A 28 -1.25 5.42 -2.40
C LEU A 28 -1.01 3.92 -2.21
N ILE A 29 -0.84 3.45 -0.98
CA ILE A 29 -0.72 2.02 -0.67
C ILE A 29 -1.95 1.57 0.12
N MET A 30 -2.62 0.54 -0.38
CA MET A 30 -3.83 -0.03 0.20
C MET A 30 -3.55 -1.44 0.71
N VAL A 31 -3.93 -1.70 1.96
CA VAL A 31 -3.74 -2.99 2.62
C VAL A 31 -5.04 -3.50 3.24
N ALA A 32 -5.35 -4.78 2.99
CA ALA A 32 -6.59 -5.40 3.43
C ALA A 32 -6.57 -5.77 4.94
N GLY A 33 -7.65 -6.43 5.38
CA GLY A 33 -7.82 -6.91 6.75
C GLY A 33 -6.98 -8.16 7.08
N ALA A 34 -7.33 -8.84 8.17
CA ALA A 34 -6.52 -9.94 8.73
C ALA A 34 -6.36 -11.14 7.77
N GLY A 35 -7.29 -11.32 6.83
CA GLY A 35 -7.19 -12.37 5.80
C GLY A 35 -6.24 -12.03 4.65
N GLY A 36 -5.68 -10.82 4.60
CA GLY A 36 -4.87 -10.36 3.48
C GLY A 36 -5.69 -10.15 2.21
N GLY A 37 -5.02 -10.30 1.07
CA GLY A 37 -5.54 -10.03 -0.26
C GLY A 37 -5.50 -8.56 -0.66
N TYR A 38 -6.12 -8.26 -1.81
CA TYR A 38 -6.03 -6.95 -2.47
C TYR A 38 -7.32 -6.14 -2.42
N THR A 39 -8.43 -6.75 -2.00
CA THR A 39 -9.77 -6.24 -2.30
C THR A 39 -10.23 -5.15 -1.33
N GLY A 40 -9.83 -5.24 -0.06
CA GLY A 40 -10.30 -4.30 0.96
C GLY A 40 -11.80 -4.45 1.27
N PRO A 41 -12.43 -3.44 1.92
CA PRO A 41 -13.83 -3.48 2.29
C PRO A 41 -14.71 -3.50 1.05
N ALA A 42 -15.68 -4.42 0.98
CA ALA A 42 -16.60 -4.55 -0.16
C ALA A 42 -15.91 -4.60 -1.54
N ALA A 43 -14.66 -5.07 -1.58
CA ALA A 43 -13.84 -5.16 -2.79
C ALA A 43 -13.58 -3.85 -3.55
N ILE A 44 -13.56 -2.70 -2.85
CA ILE A 44 -13.41 -1.38 -3.51
C ILE A 44 -11.97 -1.03 -3.93
N TYR A 45 -10.94 -1.65 -3.36
CA TYR A 45 -9.54 -1.24 -3.61
C TYR A 45 -9.08 -1.41 -5.07
N PRO A 46 -9.49 -2.44 -5.82
CA PRO A 46 -9.18 -2.53 -7.25
C PRO A 46 -9.71 -1.36 -8.07
N ASP A 47 -10.96 -0.95 -7.85
CA ASP A 47 -11.58 0.16 -8.57
C ASP A 47 -10.93 1.48 -8.18
N LEU A 48 -10.74 1.70 -6.87
CA LEU A 48 -10.01 2.86 -6.35
C LEU A 48 -8.57 2.92 -6.91
N ALA A 49 -7.92 1.78 -7.10
CA ALA A 49 -6.57 1.74 -7.68
C ALA A 49 -6.56 2.23 -9.13
N GLN A 50 -7.60 1.95 -9.91
CA GLN A 50 -7.74 2.43 -11.28
C GLN A 50 -8.08 3.92 -11.33
N GLU A 51 -8.99 4.40 -10.48
CA GLU A 51 -9.34 5.83 -10.42
C GLU A 51 -8.14 6.71 -10.04
N ILE A 52 -7.32 6.27 -9.08
CA ILE A 52 -6.17 7.06 -8.61
C ILE A 52 -5.12 7.28 -9.69
N ILE A 53 -4.90 6.31 -10.57
CA ILE A 53 -3.89 6.41 -11.64
C ILE A 53 -4.35 7.29 -12.83
N GLU A 54 -5.58 7.81 -12.81
CA GLU A 54 -5.97 8.90 -13.70
C GLU A 54 -5.11 10.16 -13.45
N ASN A 55 -4.58 10.32 -12.23
CA ASN A 55 -3.55 11.30 -11.93
C ASN A 55 -2.14 10.71 -12.20
N PRO A 56 -1.41 11.17 -13.23
CA PRO A 56 -0.11 10.60 -13.60
C PRO A 56 1.00 10.84 -12.56
N ASN A 57 0.79 11.73 -11.58
CA ASN A 57 1.76 12.01 -10.51
C ASN A 57 1.63 11.07 -9.31
N ILE A 58 0.65 10.16 -9.31
CA ILE A 58 0.38 9.23 -8.22
C ILE A 58 0.42 7.80 -8.75
N ILE A 59 1.16 6.92 -8.07
CA ILE A 59 1.03 5.48 -8.25
C ILE A 59 0.08 4.91 -7.22
N SER A 60 -0.70 3.90 -7.61
CA SER A 60 -1.57 3.18 -6.68
C SER A 60 -1.05 1.77 -6.47
N VAL A 61 -1.06 1.29 -5.23
CA VAL A 61 -0.45 0.03 -4.84
C VAL A 61 -1.41 -0.75 -3.97
N GLN A 62 -1.69 -2.00 -4.35
CA GLN A 62 -2.40 -2.96 -3.51
C GLN A 62 -1.38 -3.98 -3.02
N MET A 63 -1.26 -4.15 -1.70
CA MET A 63 -0.31 -5.08 -1.10
C MET A 63 -1.05 -6.19 -0.35
N ASP A 64 -0.64 -7.43 -0.61
CA ASP A 64 -1.08 -8.63 0.09
C ASP A 64 0.05 -9.14 0.99
N TYR A 65 -0.29 -9.34 2.27
CA TYR A 65 0.67 -9.67 3.30
C TYR A 65 1.31 -11.03 3.07
N ARG A 66 2.54 -11.14 3.54
CA ARG A 66 3.26 -12.41 3.59
C ARG A 66 2.70 -13.36 4.64
N PHE A 67 2.33 -12.82 5.80
CA PHE A 67 1.73 -13.54 6.92
C PHE A 67 0.47 -12.80 7.40
N PRO A 68 -0.67 -12.96 6.70
CA PRO A 68 -1.90 -12.28 7.07
C PRO A 68 -2.32 -12.55 8.53
N GLY A 69 -2.60 -11.48 9.27
CA GLY A 69 -3.06 -11.55 10.66
C GLY A 69 -1.94 -11.46 11.71
N ASP A 70 -0.68 -11.55 11.32
CA ASP A 70 0.47 -11.29 12.20
C ASP A 70 0.95 -9.84 12.04
N LEU A 71 0.82 -9.04 13.10
CA LEU A 71 0.98 -7.59 13.02
C LEU A 71 2.41 -7.17 12.64
N ASN A 72 3.44 -7.76 13.26
CA ASN A 72 4.81 -7.32 13.06
C ASN A 72 5.29 -7.59 11.62
N PRO A 73 5.14 -8.81 11.07
CA PRO A 73 5.50 -9.06 9.68
C PRO A 73 4.69 -8.21 8.69
N CYS A 74 3.40 -7.94 8.96
CA CYS A 74 2.60 -7.05 8.11
C CYS A 74 3.11 -5.60 8.10
N ILE A 75 3.64 -5.10 9.24
CA ILE A 75 4.26 -3.78 9.32
C ILE A 75 5.56 -3.76 8.51
N GLU A 76 6.41 -4.78 8.69
CA GLU A 76 7.66 -4.92 7.94
C GLU A 76 7.43 -4.99 6.43
N ASP A 77 6.45 -5.79 6.00
CA ASP A 77 6.04 -5.90 4.59
C ASP A 77 5.65 -4.53 4.00
N LEU A 78 4.93 -3.70 4.78
CA LEU A 78 4.49 -2.38 4.33
C LEU A 78 5.65 -1.39 4.25
N ILE A 79 6.57 -1.41 5.22
CA ILE A 79 7.78 -0.57 5.21
C ILE A 79 8.67 -0.96 4.01
N GLU A 80 8.94 -2.25 3.81
CA GLU A 80 9.71 -2.74 2.67
C GLU A 80 9.05 -2.35 1.34
N THR A 81 7.72 -2.40 1.27
CA THR A 81 6.99 -1.92 0.09
C THR A 81 7.26 -0.44 -0.17
N ILE A 82 7.22 0.42 0.85
CA ILE A 82 7.54 1.85 0.68
C ILE A 82 8.97 2.03 0.17
N ASP A 83 9.96 1.35 0.76
CA ASP A 83 11.37 1.44 0.35
C ASP A 83 11.58 0.99 -1.10
N ILE A 84 10.88 -0.07 -1.53
CA ILE A 84 10.88 -0.52 -2.92
C ILE A 84 10.30 0.57 -3.84
N LEU A 85 9.24 1.26 -3.42
CA LEU A 85 8.65 2.32 -4.24
C LEU A 85 9.56 3.54 -4.34
N VAL A 86 10.24 3.92 -3.26
CA VAL A 86 11.25 4.99 -3.25
C VAL A 86 12.38 4.64 -4.22
N SER A 87 12.96 3.45 -4.10
CA SER A 87 14.10 3.04 -4.92
C SER A 87 13.76 2.85 -6.41
N LYS A 88 12.58 2.29 -6.74
CA LYS A 88 12.20 2.00 -8.12
C LYS A 88 11.51 3.18 -8.83
N TYR A 89 10.67 3.92 -8.12
CA TYR A 89 9.79 4.94 -8.70
C TYR A 89 10.07 6.36 -8.19
N GLN A 90 11.09 6.54 -7.33
CA GLN A 90 11.48 7.84 -6.78
C GLN A 90 10.33 8.55 -6.04
N ILE A 91 9.51 7.76 -5.35
CA ILE A 91 8.40 8.28 -4.54
C ILE A 91 8.94 9.10 -3.37
N GLU A 92 8.33 10.26 -3.13
CA GLU A 92 8.73 11.18 -2.05
C GLU A 92 7.65 11.35 -0.98
N ARG A 93 6.42 10.91 -1.26
CA ARG A 93 5.30 11.02 -0.32
C ARG A 93 4.37 9.83 -0.47
N VAL A 94 3.92 9.30 0.65
CA VAL A 94 3.04 8.12 0.69
C VAL A 94 1.79 8.42 1.50
N VAL A 95 0.66 7.98 0.98
CA VAL A 95 -0.60 7.85 1.71
C VAL A 95 -0.86 6.37 1.93
N LEU A 96 -1.15 6.00 3.18
CA LEU A 96 -1.46 4.62 3.55
C LEU A 96 -2.95 4.49 3.82
N VAL A 97 -3.60 3.47 3.26
CA VAL A 97 -5.00 3.15 3.51
C VAL A 97 -5.11 1.71 4.00
N GLY A 98 -5.69 1.55 5.19
CA GLY A 98 -5.83 0.25 5.84
C GLY A 98 -7.27 -0.03 6.25
N TRP A 99 -7.72 -1.26 6.00
CA TRP A 99 -9.04 -1.73 6.41
C TRP A 99 -8.97 -2.76 7.54
N SER A 100 -9.84 -2.61 8.55
CA SER A 100 -9.93 -3.55 9.68
C SER A 100 -8.57 -3.68 10.38
N PHE A 101 -8.01 -4.89 10.47
CA PHE A 101 -6.64 -5.17 10.93
C PHE A 101 -5.58 -4.34 10.18
N GLY A 102 -5.73 -4.14 8.87
CA GLY A 102 -4.83 -3.30 8.08
C GLY A 102 -4.77 -1.86 8.58
N GLY A 103 -5.80 -1.40 9.30
CA GLY A 103 -5.78 -0.13 10.01
C GLY A 103 -4.67 -0.03 11.07
N ALA A 104 -4.44 -1.09 11.84
CA ALA A 104 -3.36 -1.14 12.83
C ALA A 104 -1.98 -1.17 12.15
N VAL A 105 -1.89 -1.90 11.03
CA VAL A 105 -0.67 -1.98 10.21
C VAL A 105 -0.27 -0.59 9.69
N VAL A 106 -1.19 0.13 9.04
CA VAL A 106 -0.88 1.46 8.46
C VAL A 106 -0.56 2.51 9.51
N ILE A 107 -1.21 2.48 10.67
CA ILE A 107 -0.89 3.37 11.80
C ILE A 107 0.54 3.11 12.28
N SER A 108 0.88 1.84 12.50
CA SER A 108 2.18 1.46 13.06
C SER A 108 3.32 1.73 12.09
N ALA A 109 3.14 1.41 10.80
CA ALA A 109 4.12 1.72 9.75
C ALA A 109 4.23 3.23 9.52
N GLY A 110 3.12 3.96 9.52
CA GLY A 110 3.11 5.41 9.34
C GLY A 110 3.84 6.18 10.44
N ALA A 111 3.84 5.68 11.67
CA ALA A 111 4.63 6.23 12.76
C ALA A 111 6.15 5.99 12.60
N GLN A 112 6.55 5.00 11.79
CA GLN A 112 7.95 4.59 11.62
C GLN A 112 8.59 5.13 10.33
N HIS A 113 7.79 5.64 9.39
CA HIS A 113 8.28 5.97 8.05
C HIS A 113 8.02 7.44 7.65
N ASN A 114 9.08 8.25 7.59
CA ASN A 114 9.01 9.71 7.41
C ASN A 114 8.37 10.20 6.09
N LEU A 115 8.28 9.35 5.07
CA LEU A 115 7.60 9.70 3.80
C LEU A 115 6.08 9.56 3.89
N VAL A 116 5.54 8.94 4.94
CA VAL A 116 4.08 8.82 5.13
C VAL A 116 3.52 10.17 5.54
N LYS A 117 2.60 10.71 4.75
CA LYS A 117 2.00 12.05 4.95
C LYS A 117 0.56 12.01 5.42
N ALA A 118 -0.13 10.90 5.18
CA ALA A 118 -1.50 10.70 5.64
C ALA A 118 -1.83 9.22 5.79
N ILE A 119 -2.79 8.93 6.68
CA ILE A 119 -3.29 7.59 6.96
C ILE A 119 -4.81 7.61 6.89
N GLY A 120 -5.39 6.76 6.04
CA GLY A 120 -6.82 6.52 5.96
C GLY A 120 -7.18 5.18 6.60
N LYS A 121 -7.88 5.20 7.73
CA LYS A 121 -8.37 3.98 8.38
C LYS A 121 -9.85 3.78 8.06
N SER A 122 -10.18 2.67 7.42
CA SER A 122 -11.58 2.26 7.23
C SER A 122 -11.95 1.12 8.19
N LYS A 123 -13.12 1.22 8.82
CA LYS A 123 -13.73 0.14 9.61
C LYS A 123 -15.05 -0.26 8.95
N SER A 124 -15.39 -1.54 8.99
CA SER A 124 -16.78 -1.94 8.74
C SER A 124 -17.60 -1.55 9.96
N SER A 125 -18.57 -0.67 9.78
CA SER A 125 -19.68 -0.52 10.72
C SER A 125 -20.74 -1.49 10.23
N ILE A 126 -20.79 -2.68 10.82
CA ILE A 126 -21.98 -3.54 10.75
C ILE A 126 -22.77 -3.26 12.03
#